data_AF-A0A1Z5HVF3-F1
#
_entry.id   AF-A0A1Z5HVF3-F1
#
_cell.length_a   1.000
_cell.length_b   1.000
_cell.length_c   1.000
_cell.angle_alpha   90.00
_cell.angle_beta   90.00
_cell.angle_gamma   90.00
#
_symmetry.space_group_name_H-M   'P 1'
#
loop_
_entity.id
_entity.type
_entity.pdbx_description
1 polymer ?
#
loop_
_entity_poly.entity_id
_entity_poly.type
_entity_poly.pdbx_seq_one_letter_code
_entity_poly.pdbx_strand_id
1 'polypeptide(L)' 'MEPLLVLDVYEHAYFIDYGTNRAAYIEAFMQNIDWEPVRARYRYF' A
#
# COMPACT_ATOMS: atom_id res chain seq x y z
N MET A 1 6.76 -18.29 -0.77
CA MET A 1 6.71 -16.88 -1.21
C MET A 1 6.03 -16.11 -0.11
N GLU A 2 6.71 -15.15 0.50
CA GLU A 2 6.17 -14.33 1.59
C GLU A 2 5.93 -12.90 1.08
N PRO A 3 4.78 -12.27 1.36
CA PRO A 3 4.50 -10.93 0.90
C PRO A 3 5.36 -9.90 1.63
N LEU A 4 6.00 -8.99 0.88
CA LEU A 4 6.84 -7.92 1.43
C LEU A 4 6.04 -6.64 1.75
N LEU A 5 4.99 -6.38 0.97
CA LEU A 5 4.11 -5.22 1.07
C LEU A 5 2.74 -5.59 0.48
N VAL A 6 1.66 -5.13 1.10
CA VAL A 6 0.29 -5.37 0.66
C VAL A 6 -0.46 -4.04 0.61
N LEU A 7 -1.28 -3.88 -0.43
CA LEU A 7 -2.19 -2.75 -0.61
C LEU A 7 -3.62 -3.29 -0.75
N ASP A 8 -4.53 -2.86 0.13
CA ASP A 8 -5.96 -3.16 -0.01
C ASP A 8 -6.59 -2.18 -1.01
N VAL A 9 -7.25 -2.71 -2.04
CA VAL A 9 -7.91 -1.91 -3.10
C VAL A 9 -9.43 -2.11 -3.13
N TYR A 10 -10.00 -2.69 -2.06
CA TYR A 10 -11.44 -2.66 -1.86
C TYR A 10 -11.92 -1.24 -1.55
N GLU A 11 -13.15 -0.92 -1.96
CA GLU A 11 -13.69 0.44 -1.86
C GLU A 11 -13.70 0.95 -0.41
N HIS A 12 -13.90 0.08 0.58
CA HIS A 12 -13.85 0.47 2.00
C HIS A 12 -12.49 1.06 2.43
N ALA A 13 -11.40 0.79 1.70
CA ALA A 13 -10.07 1.25 2.05
C ALA A 13 -9.77 2.68 1.58
N TYR A 14 -10.54 3.23 0.63
CA TYR A 14 -10.22 4.52 0.01
C TYR A 14 -11.41 5.37 -0.47
N PHE A 15 -12.62 4.82 -0.55
CA PHE A 15 -13.74 5.50 -1.26
C PHE A 15 -14.21 6.77 -0.54
N ILE A 16 -14.06 6.87 0.79
CA ILE A 16 -14.42 8.08 1.55
C ILE A 16 -13.57 9.28 1.12
N ASP A 17 -12.26 9.08 0.94
CA ASP A 17 -11.33 10.16 0.64
C ASP A 17 -11.14 10.40 -0.87
N TYR A 18 -11.20 9.33 -1.68
CA TYR A 18 -10.85 9.38 -3.10
C TYR A 18 -12.02 9.04 -4.04
N GLY A 19 -13.18 8.62 -3.51
CA GLY A 19 -14.33 8.22 -4.32
C GLY A 19 -13.98 7.17 -5.37
N THR A 20 -14.37 7.41 -6.62
CA THR A 20 -14.03 6.53 -7.75
C THR A 20 -12.58 6.66 -8.23
N ASN A 21 -11.81 7.64 -7.72
CA ASN A 21 -10.43 7.89 -8.15
C ASN A 21 -9.41 7.01 -7.42
N ARG A 22 -9.46 5.70 -7.68
CA ARG A 22 -8.51 4.72 -7.12
C ARG A 22 -7.05 5.04 -7.46
N ALA A 23 -6.78 5.67 -8.61
CA ALA A 23 -5.42 5.99 -9.02
C ALA A 23 -4.74 6.96 -8.04
N ALA A 24 -5.45 8.00 -7.59
CA ALA A 24 -4.95 8.94 -6.59
C ALA A 24 -4.68 8.27 -5.23
N TYR A 25 -5.52 7.30 -4.82
CA TYR A 25 -5.26 6.50 -3.63
C TYR A 25 -3.97 5.68 -3.73
N ILE A 26 -3.75 5.01 -4.87
CA ILE A 26 -2.52 4.24 -5.11
C ILE A 26 -1.29 5.16 -5.11
N GLU A 27 -1.38 6.33 -5.74
CA GLU A 27 -0.28 7.31 -5.76
C GLU A 27 0.05 7.80 -4.35
N ALA A 28 -0.96 8.18 -3.56
CA ALA A 28 -0.78 8.57 -2.18
C ALA A 28 -0.19 7.43 -1.33
N PHE A 29 -0.66 6.19 -1.51
CA PHE A 29 -0.10 5.03 -0.84
C PHE A 29 1.40 4.89 -1.14
N MET A 30 1.80 4.92 -2.42
CA MET A 30 3.19 4.75 -2.83
C MET A 30 4.12 5.84 -2.27
N GLN A 31 3.62 7.07 -2.13
CA GLN A 31 4.36 8.18 -1.53
C GLN A 31 4.55 8.05 -0.01
N ASN A 32 3.71 7.26 0.67
CA ASN A 32 3.66 7.16 2.13
C ASN A 32 4.11 5.78 2.67
N ILE A 33 4.71 4.92 1.85
CA ILE A 33 5.24 3.63 2.30
C ILE A 33 6.39 3.85 3.30
N ASP A 34 6.28 3.26 4.48
CA ASP A 34 7.44 3.04 5.36
C ASP A 34 8.25 1.84 4.85
N TRP A 35 9.40 2.13 4.24
CA TRP A 35 10.26 1.11 3.64
C TRP A 35 11.15 0.37 4.64
N GLU A 36 11.34 0.88 5.86
CA GLU A 36 12.16 0.19 6.87
C GLU A 36 11.64 -1.21 7.19
N PRO A 37 10.36 -1.40 7.56
CA PRO A 37 9.82 -2.72 7.85
C PRO A 37 9.70 -3.60 6.59
N VAL A 38 9.52 -3.02 5.40
CA VAL A 38 9.55 -3.76 4.12
C VAL A 38 10.94 -4.36 3.87
N ARG A 39 12.01 -3.57 4.08
CA ARG A 39 13.39 -4.05 3.98
C ARG A 39 13.72 -5.10 5.04
N ALA A 40 13.18 -4.96 6.26
CA ALA A 40 13.38 -5.96 7.30
C ALA A 40 12.81 -7.33 6.89
N ARG A 41 11.62 -7.38 6.29
CA ARG A 41 11.01 -8.61 5.75
C ARG A 41 11.83 -9.23 4.62
N TYR A 42 12.41 -8.41 3.75
CA TYR A 42 13.27 -8.89 2.67
C TYR A 42 14.54 -9.58 3.19
N ARG A 43 15.15 -9.07 4.27
CA ARG A 43 16.42 -9.60 4.84
C ARG A 43 16.30 -10.93 5.59
N TYR A 44 15.08 -11.43 5.82
CA TYR A 44 14.87 -12.80 6.32
C TYR A 44 15.03 -13.86 5.20
N PHE A 45 15.24 -13.44 3.96
CA PHE A 45 15.66 -14.25 2.81
C PHE A 45 17.13 -13.99 2.44
#